data_AF-A0A967I0P8-F1
#
_entry.id   AF-A0A967I0P8-F1
#
_cell.length_a   1.000
_cell.length_b   1.000
_cell.length_c   1.000
_cell.angle_alpha   90.00
_cell.angle_beta   90.00
_cell.angle_gamma   90.00
#
_symmetry.space_group_name_H-M   'P 1'
#
loop_
_entity.id
_entity.type
_entity.pdbx_description
1 polymer ?
#
loop_
_entity_poly.entity_id
_entity_poly.type
_entity_poly.pdbx_seq_one_letter_code
_entity_poly.pdbx_strand_id
1 'polypeptide(L)'
;MVVFSYNNWVVSRYINTWDDTTYFGGKRFSTKKYAVSSKNRNFYYQANVYAGLLHGYGNNAAINIKGIAPAAFPTIGVGYKSTSLEMAYVPTPEGGVFLSLFKYSF
;
A
#
# COMPACT_ATOMS: atom_id res chain seq x y z
N MET A 1 -0.99 -2.79 -8.25
CA MET A 1 -0.71 -3.78 -7.17
C MET A 1 -2.02 -4.27 -6.58
N VAL A 2 -2.17 -5.58 -6.36
CA VAL A 2 -3.32 -6.14 -5.63
C VAL A 2 -2.89 -6.40 -4.18
N VAL A 3 -3.70 -5.95 -3.22
CA VAL A 3 -3.41 -6.07 -1.78
C VAL A 3 -4.49 -6.89 -1.10
N PHE A 4 -4.08 -7.96 -0.43
CA PHE A 4 -4.92 -8.74 0.46
C PHE A 4 -4.74 -8.28 1.89
N SER A 5 -5.83 -8.09 2.63
CA SER A 5 -5.79 -7.56 3.99
C SER A 5 -6.65 -8.37 4.97
N TYR A 6 -6.04 -8.76 6.10
CA TYR A 6 -6.72 -9.35 7.25
C TYR A 6 -6.30 -8.63 8.54
N ASN A 7 -7.25 -8.12 9.31
CA ASN A 7 -6.98 -7.40 10.57
C ASN A 7 -5.86 -6.34 10.46
N ASN A 8 -5.89 -5.54 9.39
CA ASN A 8 -4.87 -4.54 9.00
C ASN A 8 -3.48 -5.07 8.66
N TRP A 9 -3.22 -6.36 8.79
CA TRP A 9 -2.06 -6.98 8.14
C TRP A 9 -2.34 -7.09 6.65
N VAL A 10 -1.31 -6.88 5.85
CA VAL A 10 -1.42 -6.88 4.40
C VAL A 10 -0.26 -7.62 3.76
N VAL A 11 -0.58 -8.26 2.65
CA VAL A 11 0.42 -8.85 1.75
C VAL A 11 0.10 -8.46 0.31
N SER A 12 1.15 -8.28 -0.48
CA SER A 12 1.01 -8.07 -1.92
C SER A 12 2.20 -8.64 -2.67
N ARG A 13 1.95 -8.90 -3.96
CA ARG A 13 2.95 -9.24 -4.97
C ARG A 13 2.79 -8.28 -6.14
N TYR A 14 3.91 -7.76 -6.65
CA TYR A 14 3.94 -6.93 -7.85
C TYR A 14 5.27 -7.06 -8.59
N ILE A 15 5.29 -6.66 -9.85
CA ILE A 15 6.52 -6.47 -10.62
C ILE A 15 6.93 -5.03 -10.46
N ASN A 16 8.18 -4.78 -10.03
CA ASN A 16 8.69 -3.43 -9.84
C ASN A 16 9.19 -2.82 -11.17
N THR A 17 9.67 -1.59 -11.14
CA THR A 17 10.20 -0.86 -12.31
C THR A 17 11.45 -1.47 -12.93
N TRP A 18 12.08 -2.45 -12.28
CA TRP A 18 13.25 -3.20 -12.75
C TRP A 18 12.91 -4.65 -13.16
N ASP A 19 11.63 -4.93 -13.40
CA ASP A 19 11.11 -6.26 -13.77
C ASP A 19 11.31 -7.37 -12.72
N ASP A 20 11.67 -7.02 -11.49
CA ASP A 20 11.79 -7.99 -10.40
C ASP A 20 10.43 -8.27 -9.74
N THR A 21 10.18 -9.54 -9.44
CA THR A 21 9.06 -9.92 -8.57
C THR A 21 9.34 -9.46 -7.14
N THR A 22 8.54 -8.49 -6.68
CA THR A 22 8.61 -7.95 -5.32
C THR A 22 7.40 -8.39 -4.50
N TYR A 23 7.66 -8.72 -3.24
CA TYR A 23 6.66 -9.00 -2.23
C TYR A 23 6.68 -7.91 -1.17
N PHE A 24 5.51 -7.50 -0.69
CA PHE A 24 5.36 -6.65 0.48
C PHE A 24 4.57 -7.40 1.54
N GLY A 25 5.04 -7.35 2.79
CA GLY A 25 4.33 -7.83 3.96
C GLY A 25 4.40 -6.80 5.07
N GLY A 26 3.26 -6.39 5.61
CA GLY A 26 3.25 -5.30 6.60
C GLY A 26 1.90 -5.04 7.24
N LYS A 27 1.83 -3.89 7.90
CA LYS A 27 0.64 -3.41 8.57
C LYS A 27 0.18 -2.08 7.99
N ARG A 28 -1.14 -1.94 7.89
CA ARG A 28 -1.83 -0.72 7.47
C ARG A 28 -2.27 0.07 8.69
N PHE A 29 -1.94 1.35 8.69
CA PHE A 29 -2.39 2.32 9.67
C PHE A 29 -3.30 3.30 8.95
N SER A 30 -4.50 3.54 9.47
CA SER A 30 -5.54 4.24 8.76
C SER A 30 -6.11 5.38 9.56
N THR A 31 -6.39 6.50 8.88
CA THR A 31 -7.20 7.57 9.46
C THR A 31 -8.67 7.13 9.56
N LYS A 32 -9.50 7.96 10.20
CA LYS A 32 -10.96 7.75 10.19
C LYS A 32 -11.48 7.74 8.75
N LYS A 33 -12.51 6.94 8.48
CA LYS A 33 -13.24 6.98 7.20
C LYS A 33 -14.06 8.25 7.15
N TYR A 34 -13.91 9.04 6.10
CA TYR A 34 -14.72 10.22 5.85
C TYR A 34 -15.72 9.91 4.75
N ALA A 35 -17.01 9.95 5.07
CA ALA A 35 -18.06 9.61 4.11
C ALA A 35 -18.14 10.68 3.01
N VAL A 36 -18.29 10.24 1.76
CA VAL A 36 -18.49 11.15 0.61
C VAL A 36 -19.87 11.84 0.70
N SER A 37 -20.85 11.17 1.29
CA SER A 37 -22.19 11.70 1.50
C SER A 37 -22.70 11.34 2.89
N SER A 38 -23.40 12.29 3.53
CA SER A 38 -24.10 12.04 4.80
C SER A 38 -25.17 10.95 4.67
N LYS A 39 -25.77 10.80 3.49
CA LYS A 39 -26.82 9.80 3.20
C LYS A 39 -26.26 8.41 2.87
N ASN A 40 -25.02 8.33 2.38
CA ASN A 40 -24.40 7.08 1.97
C ASN A 40 -22.99 6.94 2.55
N ARG A 41 -22.91 6.31 3.73
CA ARG A 41 -21.65 6.05 4.44
C ARG A 41 -20.85 4.87 3.89
N ASN A 42 -21.35 4.17 2.86
CA ASN A 42 -20.62 3.08 2.24
C ASN A 42 -19.47 3.58 1.38
N PHE A 43 -19.61 4.77 0.79
CA PHE A 43 -18.55 5.46 0.06
C PHE A 43 -17.78 6.38 1.00
N TYR A 44 -16.46 6.21 1.01
CA TYR A 44 -15.58 7.00 1.88
C TYR A 44 -14.26 7.32 1.20
N TYR A 45 -13.62 8.39 1.65
CA TYR A 45 -12.19 8.63 1.42
C TYR A 45 -11.42 8.36 2.71
N GLN A 46 -10.19 7.87 2.56
CA GLN A 46 -9.31 7.52 3.68
C GLN A 46 -7.85 7.69 3.29
N ALA A 47 -7.07 8.24 4.21
CA ALA A 47 -5.61 8.26 4.11
C ALA A 47 -5.04 7.13 4.98
N ASN A 48 -3.96 6.50 4.52
CA ASN A 48 -3.32 5.41 5.23
C ASN A 48 -1.81 5.49 5.10
N VAL A 49 -1.11 4.83 6.01
CA VAL A 49 0.32 4.51 5.88
C VAL A 49 0.45 3.01 5.94
N TYR A 50 1.15 2.45 4.97
CA TYR A 50 1.55 1.06 4.96
C TYR A 50 2.98 1.00 5.43
N ALA A 51 3.28 0.18 6.44
CA ALA A 51 4.62 -0.01 6.94
C ALA A 51 4.92 -1.51 7.07
N GLY A 52 6.08 -1.94 6.60
CA GLY A 52 6.43 -3.35 6.58
C GLY A 52 7.76 -3.62 5.93
N LEU A 53 7.88 -4.82 5.36
CA LEU A 53 9.07 -5.31 4.70
C LEU A 53 8.77 -5.60 3.23
N LEU A 54 9.72 -5.25 2.39
CA LEU A 54 9.81 -5.66 0.99
C LEU A 54 10.81 -6.81 0.87
N HIS A 55 10.49 -7.79 0.03
CA HIS A 55 11.42 -8.82 -0.39
C HIS A 55 11.46 -8.88 -1.92
N GLY A 56 12.66 -9.06 -2.49
CA GLY A 56 12.86 -9.05 -3.95
C GLY A 56 12.99 -7.66 -4.56
N TYR A 57 13.10 -6.61 -3.74
CA TYR A 57 13.33 -5.22 -4.19
C TYR A 57 14.83 -4.88 -4.36
N GLY A 58 15.66 -5.86 -4.70
CA GLY A 58 17.08 -5.72 -5.11
C GLY A 58 17.99 -4.79 -4.28
N ASN A 59 19.17 -4.46 -4.81
CA ASN A 59 20.07 -3.44 -4.22
C ASN A 59 19.51 -1.99 -4.31
N ASN A 60 18.26 -1.84 -4.73
CA ASN A 60 17.63 -0.55 -5.04
C ASN A 60 16.90 0.05 -3.83
N ALA A 61 16.80 -0.69 -2.72
CA ALA A 61 16.40 -0.11 -1.44
C ALA A 61 17.60 0.51 -0.73
N ALA A 62 17.41 1.72 -0.17
CA ALA A 62 18.43 2.42 0.62
C ALA A 62 18.94 1.60 1.81
N ILE A 63 18.09 0.73 2.37
CA ILE A 63 18.46 -0.28 3.37
C ILE A 63 18.04 -1.62 2.82
N ASN A 64 19.01 -2.48 2.46
CA ASN A 64 18.77 -3.85 2.07
C ASN A 64 19.66 -4.78 2.89
N ILE A 65 19.04 -5.70 3.62
CA ILE A 65 19.72 -6.79 4.31
C ILE A 65 19.26 -8.10 3.68
N LYS A 66 20.13 -8.72 2.86
CA LYS A 66 19.88 -10.02 2.20
C LYS A 66 18.57 -10.08 1.38
N GLY A 67 18.27 -9.01 0.64
CA GLY A 67 17.06 -8.92 -0.18
C GLY A 67 15.81 -8.49 0.58
N ILE A 68 15.93 -8.09 1.85
CA ILE A 68 14.84 -7.58 2.67
C ILE A 68 15.07 -6.09 2.96
N ALA A 69 14.06 -5.27 2.69
CA ALA A 69 14.12 -3.83 2.91
C ALA A 69 12.91 -3.34 3.72
N PRO A 70 13.09 -2.45 4.72
CA PRO A 70 11.97 -1.77 5.33
C PRO A 70 11.31 -0.85 4.30
N ALA A 71 9.98 -0.79 4.34
CA ALA A 71 9.22 0.11 3.50
C ALA A 71 8.10 0.77 4.29
N ALA A 72 7.93 2.06 4.04
CA ALA A 72 6.79 2.82 4.50
C ALA A 72 6.31 3.72 3.36
N PHE A 73 5.02 3.68 3.04
CA PHE A 73 4.46 4.55 2.01
C PHE A 73 3.07 5.05 2.42
N PRO A 74 2.83 6.36 2.29
CA PRO A 74 1.51 6.92 2.45
C PRO A 74 0.62 6.55 1.25
N THR A 75 -0.68 6.49 1.52
CA THR A 75 -1.72 6.27 0.54
C THR A 75 -2.90 7.20 0.79
N ILE A 76 -3.58 7.57 -0.27
CA ILE A 76 -4.92 8.16 -0.21
C ILE A 76 -5.82 7.42 -1.19
N GLY A 77 -7.06 7.17 -0.81
CA GLY A 77 -7.96 6.41 -1.66
C GLY A 77 -9.41 6.61 -1.34
N VAL A 78 -10.22 6.07 -2.25
CA VAL A 78 -11.67 5.97 -2.13
C VAL A 78 -12.05 4.52 -1.90
N GLY A 79 -13.03 4.28 -1.05
CA GLY A 79 -13.50 2.94 -0.73
C GLY A 79 -15.00 2.81 -0.80
N TYR A 80 -15.44 1.57 -1.01
CA TYR A 80 -16.81 1.14 -0.96
C TYR A 80 -16.91 -0.10 -0.07
N LYS A 81 -17.59 0.00 1.08
CA LYS A 81 -17.71 -1.09 2.06
C LYS A 81 -16.34 -1.65 2.49
N SER A 82 -15.97 -2.85 2.00
CA SER A 82 -14.75 -3.59 2.30
C SER A 82 -13.64 -3.40 1.26
N THR A 83 -13.94 -2.77 0.12
CA THR A 83 -12.97 -2.54 -0.95
C THR A 83 -12.48 -1.09 -0.97
N SER A 84 -11.25 -0.89 -1.44
CA SER A 84 -10.73 0.44 -1.74
C SER A 84 -9.81 0.45 -2.95
N LEU A 85 -9.85 1.57 -3.68
CA LEU A 85 -8.86 1.96 -4.67
C LEU A 85 -8.01 3.06 -4.04
N GLU A 86 -6.71 2.81 -3.91
CA GLU A 86 -5.78 3.71 -3.23
C GLU A 86 -4.63 4.06 -4.17
N MET A 87 -4.14 5.29 -4.08
CA MET A 87 -2.87 5.71 -4.68
C MET A 87 -1.83 5.77 -3.57
N ALA A 88 -0.74 5.02 -3.73
CA ALA A 88 0.44 5.14 -2.89
C ALA A 88 1.48 6.03 -3.56
N TYR A 89 2.27 6.69 -2.72
CA TYR A 89 3.51 7.31 -3.13
C TYR A 89 4.65 6.60 -2.39
N VAL A 90 5.54 5.93 -3.13
CA VAL A 90 6.74 5.29 -2.58
C VAL A 90 7.90 6.26 -2.79
N PRO A 91 8.41 6.92 -1.73
CA PRO A 91 9.54 7.82 -1.88
C PRO A 91 10.80 7.03 -2.27
N THR A 92 11.51 7.51 -3.29
CA THR A 92 12.81 7.00 -3.73
C THR A 92 13.81 8.16 -3.77
N PRO A 93 15.13 7.92 -3.75
CA PRO A 93 16.13 8.98 -3.87
C PRO A 93 15.96 9.88 -5.11
N GLU A 94 15.31 9.37 -6.17
CA GLU A 94 15.14 10.05 -7.46
C GLU A 94 13.78 10.77 -7.62
N GLY A 95 12.94 10.82 -6.58
CA GLY A 95 11.67 11.57 -6.61
C GLY A 95 10.39 10.75 -6.40
N GLY A 96 10.51 9.44 -6.20
CA GLY A 96 9.42 8.54 -5.81
C GLY A 96 8.53 8.05 -6.95
N VAL A 97 7.76 7.00 -6.65
CA VAL A 97 6.91 6.28 -7.61
C VAL A 97 5.47 6.24 -7.11
N PHE A 98 4.51 6.50 -8.00
CA PHE A 98 3.09 6.32 -7.70
C PHE A 98 2.65 4.88 -8.02
N LEU A 99 1.93 4.26 -7.09
CA LEU A 99 1.34 2.94 -7.28
C LEU A 99 -0.18 3.03 -7.11
N SER A 100 -0.92 2.34 -7.97
CA SER A 100 -2.35 2.12 -7.77
C SER A 100 -2.58 0.77 -7.08
N LEU A 101 -3.39 0.79 -6.02
CA LEU A 101 -3.66 -0.34 -5.14
C LEU A 101 -5.15 -0.66 -5.20
N PHE A 102 -5.47 -1.89 -5.56
CA PHE A 102 -6.79 -2.43 -5.31
C PHE A 102 -6.74 -3.29 -4.05
N LYS A 103 -7.51 -2.90 -3.04
CA LYS A 103 -7.54 -3.57 -1.73
C LYS A 103 -8.89 -4.23 -1.48
N TYR A 104 -8.83 -5.47 -1.04
CA TYR A 104 -9.98 -6.23 -0.55
C TYR A 104 -9.74 -6.64 0.91
N SER A 105 -10.67 -6.30 1.80
CA SER A 105 -10.66 -6.73 3.21
C SER A 105 -11.69 -7.82 3.44
N PHE A 106 -11.26 -8.90 4.08
CA PHE A 106 -12.08 -10.03 4.54
C PHE A 106 -12.07 -10.13 6.06
#